data_AF-A0A3Q2TKZ6-F1
#
_entry.id   AF-A0A3Q2TKZ6-F1
#
_cell.length_a   1.000
_cell.length_b   1.000
_cell.length_c   1.000
_cell.angle_alpha   90.00
_cell.angle_beta   90.00
_cell.angle_gamma   90.00
#
_symmetry.space_group_name_H-M   'P 1'
#
loop_
_entity.id
_entity.type
_entity.pdbx_description
1 polymer ?
#
loop_
_entity_poly.entity_id
_entity_poly.type
_entity_poly.pdbx_seq_one_letter_code
_entity_poly.pdbx_strand_id
1 'polypeptide(L)'
;MCDPEQEDLYAVLGASPSDSPQQLRHRYQQLALKYHPDRLGDEHWSESGVKKFLEVDAAWKILGDQTTRRQYDMQRRGAWW
;
A
#
# COMPACT_ATOMS: atom_id res chain seq x y z
N MET A 1 10.56 -14.97 13.12
CA MET A 1 11.21 -14.83 11.81
C MET A 1 10.36 -13.86 11.01
N CYS A 2 10.92 -12.73 10.59
CA CYS A 2 10.24 -11.73 9.76
C CYS A 2 10.93 -11.81 8.40
N ASP A 3 10.32 -12.52 7.45
CA ASP A 3 10.88 -12.77 6.12
C ASP A 3 11.02 -11.45 5.34
N PRO A 4 12.24 -11.03 4.95
CA PRO A 4 12.51 -9.69 4.45
C PRO A 4 12.60 -9.52 2.92
N GLU A 5 12.03 -10.40 2.08
CA GLU A 5 12.41 -10.42 0.65
C GLU A 5 11.29 -10.61 -0.39
N GLN A 6 10.11 -10.01 -0.23
CA GLN A 6 9.22 -9.84 -1.38
C GLN A 6 8.72 -8.41 -1.42
N GLU A 7 8.52 -7.87 -2.62
CA GLU A 7 8.01 -6.53 -2.88
C GLU A 7 6.60 -6.38 -2.29
N ASP A 8 6.55 -6.20 -0.96
CA ASP A 8 5.36 -6.30 -0.15
C ASP A 8 4.55 -5.02 -0.32
N LEU A 9 3.29 -5.17 -0.70
CA LEU A 9 2.31 -4.08 -0.72
C LEU A 9 2.24 -3.38 0.66
N TYR A 10 2.59 -4.11 1.72
CA TYR A 10 2.74 -3.58 3.07
C TYR A 10 3.86 -2.53 3.13
N ALA A 11 5.03 -2.78 2.54
CA ALA A 11 6.14 -1.83 2.50
C ALA A 11 5.78 -0.55 1.73
N VAL A 12 4.99 -0.66 0.66
CA VAL A 12 4.48 0.48 -0.12
C VAL A 12 3.57 1.38 0.72
N LEU A 13 2.70 0.78 1.53
CA LEU A 13 1.86 1.49 2.50
C LEU A 13 2.64 1.93 3.77
N GLY A 14 3.92 1.55 3.88
CA GLY A 14 4.70 1.71 5.11
C GLY A 14 4.05 1.01 6.32
N ALA A 15 3.35 -0.10 6.05
CA ALA A 15 2.68 -0.95 7.02
C ALA A 15 3.42 -2.29 7.16
N SER A 16 3.06 -3.05 8.18
CA SER A 16 3.55 -4.41 8.42
C SER A 16 2.46 -5.43 8.09
N PRO A 17 2.81 -6.67 7.68
CA PRO A 17 1.85 -7.76 7.53
C PRO A 17 1.16 -8.14 8.84
N SER A 18 1.70 -7.72 9.99
CA SER A 18 1.07 -7.83 11.30
C SER A 18 0.09 -6.70 11.63
N ASP A 19 0.02 -5.64 10.81
CA ASP A 19 -0.89 -4.53 11.05
C ASP A 19 -2.35 -4.94 10.81
N SER A 20 -3.20 -4.40 11.68
CA SER A 20 -4.65 -4.51 11.58
C SER A 20 -5.17 -3.73 10.36
N PRO A 21 -6.29 -4.14 9.76
CA PRO A 21 -6.89 -3.42 8.63
C PRO A 21 -7.18 -1.94 8.94
N GLN A 22 -7.49 -1.61 10.20
CA GLN A 22 -7.66 -0.23 10.65
C GLN A 22 -6.36 0.59 10.60
N GLN A 23 -5.22 -0.01 10.95
CA GLN A 23 -3.90 0.64 10.88
C GLN A 23 -3.47 0.85 9.42
N LEU A 24 -3.69 -0.16 8.56
CA LEU A 24 -3.47 -0.05 7.11
C LEU A 24 -4.31 1.08 6.51
N ARG A 25 -5.59 1.18 6.88
CA ARG A 25 -6.48 2.26 6.44
C ARG A 25 -5.95 3.63 6.87
N HIS A 26 -5.51 3.74 8.12
CA HIS A 26 -4.98 4.99 8.65
C HIS A 26 -3.70 5.42 7.90
N ARG A 27 -2.78 4.47 7.64
CA ARG A 27 -1.56 4.70 6.86
C ARG A 27 -1.88 5.15 5.43
N TYR A 28 -2.79 4.45 4.76
CA TYR A 28 -3.29 4.83 3.43
C TYR A 28 -3.83 6.26 3.42
N GLN A 29 -4.71 6.60 4.37
CA GLN A 29 -5.27 7.95 4.48
C GLN A 29 -4.20 9.02 4.67
N GLN A 30 -3.19 8.77 5.51
CA GLN A 30 -2.09 9.71 5.70
C GLN A 30 -1.25 9.90 4.44
N LEU A 31 -0.94 8.81 3.72
CA LEU A 31 -0.19 8.87 2.46
C LEU A 31 -1.00 9.55 1.35
N ALA A 32 -2.28 9.22 1.23
CA ALA A 32 -3.20 9.85 0.28
C ALA A 32 -3.28 11.36 0.53
N LEU A 33 -3.39 11.79 1.79
CA LEU A 33 -3.37 13.22 2.14
C LEU A 33 -2.01 13.87 1.86
N LYS A 34 -0.91 13.14 2.08
CA LYS A 34 0.46 13.64 1.84
C LYS A 34 0.75 13.84 0.35
N TYR A 35 0.22 12.98 -0.51
CA TYR A 35 0.37 13.04 -1.97
C TYR A 35 -0.86 13.65 -2.67
N HIS A 36 -1.82 14.21 -1.93
CA HIS A 36 -3.04 14.75 -2.52
C HIS A 36 -2.74 16.03 -3.33
N PRO A 37 -3.29 16.19 -4.56
CA PRO A 37 -3.11 17.38 -5.38
C PRO A 37 -3.54 18.68 -4.67
N ASP A 38 -4.57 18.61 -3.84
CA ASP A 38 -5.08 19.78 -3.10
C ASP A 38 -4.04 20.36 -2.11
N ARG A 39 -3.09 19.54 -1.63
CA ARG A 39 -2.00 20.00 -0.74
C ARG A 39 -0.73 20.37 -1.50
N LEU A 40 -0.53 19.77 -2.67
CA LEU A 40 0.58 20.04 -3.56
C LEU A 40 0.02 20.92 -4.68
N GLY A 41 -0.14 22.23 -4.42
CA GLY A 41 -0.63 23.17 -5.43
C GLY A 41 0.08 22.94 -6.78
N ASP A 42 -0.64 23.17 -7.90
CA ASP A 42 -0.33 22.77 -9.29
C ASP A 42 1.15 22.62 -9.69
N GLU A 43 2.05 23.45 -9.17
CA GLU A 43 3.50 23.41 -9.39
C GLU A 43 4.22 22.19 -8.80
N HIS A 44 3.65 21.55 -7.77
CA HIS A 44 4.22 20.40 -7.05
C HIS A 44 3.54 19.07 -7.37
N TRP A 45 2.71 19.01 -8.42
CA TRP A 45 2.32 17.76 -9.09
C TRP A 45 3.54 17.14 -9.78
N SER A 46 4.57 16.81 -9.00
CA SER A 46 5.69 16.03 -9.48
C SER A 46 5.17 14.64 -9.86
N GLU A 47 5.57 14.13 -11.01
CA GLU A 47 5.30 12.76 -11.46
C GLU A 47 5.62 11.72 -10.36
N SER A 48 6.58 12.05 -9.50
CA SER A 48 6.95 11.28 -8.31
C SER A 48 5.82 11.13 -7.29
N GLY A 49 5.01 12.16 -7.04
CA GLY A 49 3.88 12.13 -6.10
C GLY A 49 2.72 11.28 -6.63
N VAL A 50 2.42 11.44 -7.92
CA VAL A 50 1.42 10.62 -8.63
C VAL A 50 1.81 9.15 -8.61
N LYS A 51 3.08 8.86 -8.90
CA LYS A 51 3.61 7.49 -8.89
C LYS A 51 3.48 6.87 -7.50
N LYS A 52 3.89 7.58 -6.44
CA LYS A 52 3.70 7.12 -5.04
C LYS A 52 2.23 6.89 -4.70
N PHE A 53 1.33 7.79 -5.11
CA PHE A 53 -0.10 7.64 -4.85
C PHE A 53 -0.66 6.38 -5.54
N LEU A 54 -0.29 6.15 -6.81
CA LEU A 54 -0.70 4.96 -7.55
C LEU A 54 -0.18 3.67 -6.90
N GLU A 55 1.08 3.65 -6.45
CA GLU A 55 1.65 2.52 -5.73
C GLU A 55 0.87 2.23 -4.43
N VAL A 56 0.59 3.27 -3.64
CA VAL A 56 -0.17 3.20 -2.39
C VAL A 56 -1.61 2.76 -2.63
N ASP A 57 -2.26 3.24 -3.69
CA ASP A 57 -3.62 2.86 -4.07
C ASP A 57 -3.71 1.40 -4.53
N ALA A 58 -2.75 0.94 -5.34
CA ALA A 58 -2.66 -0.45 -5.77
C ALA A 58 -2.47 -1.38 -4.56
N ALA A 59 -1.60 -1.01 -3.63
CA ALA A 59 -1.40 -1.74 -2.38
C ALA A 59 -2.68 -1.78 -1.53
N TRP A 60 -3.39 -0.67 -1.41
CA TRP A 60 -4.63 -0.60 -0.64
C TRP A 60 -5.77 -1.42 -1.26
N LYS A 61 -5.89 -1.49 -2.60
CA LYS A 61 -6.89 -2.35 -3.27
C LYS A 61 -6.75 -3.83 -2.90
N ILE A 62 -5.52 -4.28 -2.64
CA ILE A 62 -5.23 -5.66 -2.29
C ILE A 62 -5.24 -5.86 -0.77
N LEU A 63 -4.72 -4.93 0.02
CA LEU A 63 -4.61 -5.09 1.48
C LEU A 63 -5.81 -4.56 2.27
N GLY A 64 -6.63 -3.71 1.65
CA GLY A 64 -7.77 -3.06 2.27
C GLY A 64 -8.98 -3.98 2.46
N ASP A 65 -9.13 -4.99 1.60
CA ASP A 65 -10.15 -6.03 1.76
C ASP A 65 -9.51 -7.29 2.35
N GLN A 66 -10.18 -7.89 3.34
CA GLN A 66 -9.68 -9.12 3.97
C GLN A 66 -9.59 -10.27 2.98
N THR A 67 -10.47 -10.29 1.98
CA THR A 67 -10.52 -11.35 0.95
C THR A 67 -9.32 -11.24 0.02
N THR A 68 -9.07 -10.06 -0.54
CA THR A 68 -7.94 -9.83 -1.45
C THR A 68 -6.61 -9.91 -0.71
N ARG A 69 -6.54 -9.46 0.55
CA ARG A 69 -5.37 -9.63 1.42
C ARG A 69 -5.05 -11.10 1.62
N ARG A 70 -6.05 -11.91 1.95
CA ARG A 70 -5.88 -13.35 2.14
C ARG A 70 -5.46 -14.04 0.84
N GLN A 71 -6.00 -13.64 -0.31
CA GLN A 71 -5.57 -14.16 -1.61
C GLN A 71 -4.13 -13.79 -1.92
N TYR A 72 -3.73 -12.54 -1.68
CA TYR A 72 -2.35 -12.09 -1.80
C TYR A 72 -1.41 -12.85 -0.86
N ASP A 73 -1.81 -13.03 0.40
CA ASP A 73 -1.05 -13.79 1.39
C ASP A 73 -0.98 -15.30 1.07
N MET A 74 -1.96 -15.84 0.35
CA MET A 74 -1.91 -17.20 -0.21
C MET A 74 -0.98 -17.26 -1.42
N GLN A 75 -1.06 -16.30 -2.34
CA GLN A 75 -0.27 -16.25 -3.57
C GLN A 75 1.22 -16.02 -3.30
N ARG A 76 1.58 -15.20 -2.30
CA ARG A 76 2.97 -15.02 -1.85
C ARG A 76 3.57 -16.28 -1.19
N ARG A 77 2.73 -17.11 -0.56
CA ARG A 77 3.14 -18.32 0.18
C ARG A 77 3.14 -19.57 -0.67
N GLY A 78 2.34 -19.59 -1.72
CA GLY A 78 2.24 -20.67 -2.69
C GLY A 78 2.60 -20.16 -4.08
N ALA A 79 3.87 -20.25 -4.44
CA ALA A 79 4.28 -20.25 -5.83
C ALA A 79 3.72 -21.51 -6.51
N TRP A 80 2.49 -21.43 -7.03
CA TRP A 80 1.89 -22.45 -7.88
C TRP A 80 1.10 -21.76 -9.00
N TRP A 81 1.78 -21.62 -10.14
CA TRP A 81 1.17 -21.73 -11.47
C TRP A 81 1.67 -23.04 -12.07
#